data_AF-A0A2M7UI78-F1
#
_entry.id   AF-A0A2M7UI78-F1
#
_cell.length_a   1.000
_cell.length_b   1.000
_cell.length_c   1.000
_cell.angle_alpha   90.00
_cell.angle_beta   90.00
_cell.angle_gamma   90.00
#
_symmetry.space_group_name_H-M   'P 1'
#
loop_
_entity.id
_entity.type
_entity.pdbx_description
1 polymer ?
#
loop_
_entity_poly.entity_id
_entity_poly.type
_entity_poly.pdbx_seq_one_letter_code
_entity_poly.pdbx_strand_id
1 'polypeptide(L)'
;MEKSITKTCAGCKKEFLIIPQEKAFYEQKNLPFPSSCHECRKIRRQGLRNDRKLYQRNCDQCGISLETTYAKDSPYIIYCEKCYFDSVN
;
A
#
# COMPACT_ATOMS: atom_id res chain seq x y z
N MET A 1 -33.75 5.84 11.42
CA MET A 1 -32.38 6.35 11.63
C MET A 1 -31.48 5.16 11.91
N GLU A 2 -30.76 4.67 10.91
CA GLU A 2 -29.80 3.59 11.12
C GLU A 2 -28.70 4.05 12.07
N LYS A 3 -28.47 3.28 13.13
CA LYS A 3 -27.50 3.63 14.18
C LYS A 3 -26.07 3.38 13.67
N SER A 4 -25.19 4.33 13.94
CA SER A 4 -23.75 4.17 13.74
C SER A 4 -23.18 3.11 14.68
N ILE A 5 -22.09 2.45 14.26
CA ILE A 5 -21.42 1.41 15.06
C ILE A 5 -20.08 1.97 15.54
N THR A 6 -19.83 1.91 16.85
CA THR A 6 -18.53 2.24 17.44
C THR A 6 -17.69 0.97 17.58
N LYS A 7 -16.43 1.01 17.11
CA LYS A 7 -15.46 -0.08 17.25
C LYS A 7 -14.14 0.43 17.78
N THR A 8 -13.39 -0.44 18.46
CA THR A 8 -12.01 -0.16 18.90
C THR A 8 -11.01 -0.63 17.85
N CYS A 9 -10.05 0.22 17.51
CA CYS A 9 -9.01 -0.08 16.53
C CYS A 9 -7.97 -1.06 17.10
N ALA A 10 -7.70 -2.17 16.40
CA ALA A 10 -6.68 -3.14 16.82
C ALA A 10 -5.24 -2.57 16.83
N GLY A 11 -4.93 -1.61 15.95
CA GLY A 11 -3.58 -1.05 15.84
C GLY A 11 -3.26 0.03 16.87
N CYS A 12 -4.11 1.05 16.99
CA CYS A 12 -3.86 2.20 17.87
C CYS A 12 -4.73 2.25 19.13
N LYS A 13 -5.61 1.26 19.34
CA LYS A 13 -6.54 1.15 20.47
C LYS A 13 -7.54 2.31 20.62
N LYS A 14 -7.58 3.25 19.67
CA LYS A 14 -8.56 4.35 19.63
C LYS A 14 -9.91 3.84 19.12
N GLU A 15 -10.98 4.41 19.63
CA GLU A 15 -12.33 4.19 19.11
C GLU A 15 -12.52 4.90 17.76
N PHE A 16 -13.30 4.29 16.88
CA PHE A 16 -13.72 4.90 15.64
C PHE A 16 -15.15 4.52 15.30
N LEU A 17 -15.82 5.44 14.62
CA LEU A 17 -17.20 5.31 14.18
C LEU A 17 -17.26 4.72 12.77
N ILE A 18 -18.19 3.80 12.56
CA ILE A 18 -18.68 3.41 11.24
C ILE A 18 -20.02 4.12 11.05
N ILE A 19 -20.06 5.07 10.12
CA ILE A 19 -21.28 5.84 9.83
C ILE A 19 -22.31 4.98 9.10
N PRO A 20 -23.61 5.31 9.15
CA PRO A 20 -24.66 4.50 8.51
C PRO A 20 -24.41 4.24 7.02
N GLN A 21 -23.88 5.22 6.29
CA GLN A 21 -23.54 5.09 4.88
C GLN A 21 -22.44 4.06 4.63
N GLU A 22 -21.40 4.03 5.49
CA GLU A 22 -20.35 3.02 5.42
C GLU A 22 -20.92 1.65 5.76
N LYS A 23 -21.76 1.55 6.80
CA LYS A 23 -22.39 0.30 7.21
C LYS A 23 -23.21 -0.30 6.05
N ALA A 24 -24.09 0.49 5.45
CA ALA A 24 -24.89 0.07 4.30
C ALA A 24 -24.03 -0.39 3.12
N PHE A 25 -22.89 0.30 2.87
CA PHE A 25 -21.94 -0.10 1.84
C PHE A 25 -21.32 -1.49 2.11
N TYR A 26 -20.84 -1.74 3.34
CA TYR A 26 -20.26 -3.04 3.70
C TYR A 26 -21.30 -4.17 3.62
N GLU A 27 -22.53 -3.93 4.09
CA GLU A 27 -23.61 -4.92 4.05
C GLU A 27 -24.06 -5.21 2.60
N GLN A 28 -24.26 -4.18 1.77
CA GLN A 28 -24.63 -4.33 0.36
C GLN A 28 -23.57 -5.12 -0.43
N LYS A 29 -22.29 -4.95 -0.07
CA LYS A 29 -21.17 -5.64 -0.72
C LYS A 29 -20.81 -6.97 -0.08
N ASN A 30 -21.52 -7.39 0.97
CA ASN A 30 -21.23 -8.60 1.75
C ASN A 30 -19.76 -8.64 2.23
N LEU A 31 -19.27 -7.50 2.72
CA LEU A 31 -17.89 -7.31 3.19
C LEU A 31 -17.85 -7.19 4.72
N PRO A 32 -16.80 -7.73 5.39
CA PRO A 32 -16.64 -7.57 6.82
C PRO A 32 -16.30 -6.12 7.19
N PHE A 33 -16.79 -5.69 8.36
CA PHE A 33 -16.43 -4.37 8.90
C PHE A 33 -14.94 -4.29 9.25
N PRO A 34 -14.31 -3.12 9.08
CA PRO A 34 -12.91 -2.95 9.36
C PRO A 34 -12.56 -3.22 10.85
N SER A 35 -11.36 -3.78 11.06
CA SER A 35 -10.76 -4.00 12.39
C SER A 35 -9.86 -2.84 12.85
N SER A 36 -9.43 -2.00 11.90
CA SER A 36 -8.54 -0.86 12.13
C SER A 36 -9.23 0.43 11.72
N CYS A 37 -8.96 1.54 12.41
CA CYS A 37 -9.52 2.85 12.06
C CYS A 37 -8.99 3.38 10.72
N HIS A 38 -9.62 4.45 10.21
CA HIS A 38 -9.24 5.07 8.94
C HIS A 38 -7.74 5.40 8.86
N GLU A 39 -7.19 6.02 9.91
CA GLU A 39 -5.79 6.47 9.92
C GLU A 39 -4.81 5.29 9.90
N CYS A 40 -5.06 4.24 10.70
CA CYS A 40 -4.22 3.04 10.66
C CYS A 40 -4.27 2.35 9.29
N ARG A 41 -5.45 2.28 8.65
CA ARG A 41 -5.57 1.74 7.29
C ARG A 41 -4.80 2.61 6.27
N LYS A 42 -4.85 3.93 6.42
CA LYS A 42 -4.13 4.88 5.58
C LYS A 42 -2.62 4.74 5.75
N ILE A 43 -2.10 4.69 6.98
CA ILE A 43 -0.68 4.47 7.26
C ILE A 43 -0.20 3.14 6.66
N ARG A 44 -0.97 2.05 6.85
CA ARG A 44 -0.66 0.76 6.23
C ARG A 44 -0.58 0.86 4.71
N ARG A 45 -1.54 1.52 4.05
CA ARG A 45 -1.50 1.75 2.60
C ARG A 45 -0.32 2.61 2.16
N GLN A 46 0.08 3.59 2.97
CA GLN A 46 1.24 4.43 2.69
C GLN A 46 2.54 3.62 2.79
N GLY A 47 2.65 2.70 3.76
CA GLY A 47 3.81 1.82 3.91
C GLY A 47 3.97 0.77 2.79
N LEU A 48 2.96 0.58 1.93
CA LEU A 48 3.07 -0.26 0.73
C LEU A 48 3.63 0.50 -0.48
N ARG A 49 3.80 1.82 -0.37
CA ARG A 49 4.34 2.65 -1.45
C ARG A 49 5.83 2.82 -1.24
N ASN A 50 6.57 2.80 -2.35
CA ASN A 50 7.96 3.22 -2.32
C ASN A 50 8.04 4.70 -1.97
N ASP A 51 9.17 5.09 -1.40
CA ASP A 51 9.47 6.48 -1.11
C ASP A 51 9.41 7.33 -2.38
N ARG A 52 8.99 8.59 -2.23
CA ARG A 52 8.98 9.58 -3.32
C ARG A 52 10.38 10.15 -3.56
N LYS A 53 11.37 9.28 -3.66
CA LYS A 53 12.76 9.62 -3.93
C LYS A 53 13.27 8.70 -5.03
N LEU A 54 13.87 9.29 -6.05
CA LEU A 54 14.59 8.55 -7.07
C LEU A 54 16.04 8.36 -6.63
N TYR A 55 16.54 7.16 -6.86
CA TYR A 55 17.90 6.75 -6.63
C TYR A 55 18.52 6.37 -7.97
N GLN A 56 19.73 6.90 -8.20
CA GLN A 56 20.53 6.48 -9.33
C GLN A 56 21.13 5.09 -9.01
N ARG A 57 20.77 4.09 -9.81
CA ARG A 57 21.27 2.70 -9.72
C ARG A 57 21.71 2.23 -11.11
N ASN A 58 22.40 1.10 -11.15
CA ASN A 58 22.73 0.43 -12.41
C ASN A 58 21.81 -0.78 -12.57
N CYS A 59 21.47 -1.13 -13.82
CA CYS A 59 20.80 -2.38 -14.14
C CYS A 59 21.64 -3.57 -13.67
N ASP A 60 21.02 -4.51 -12.94
CA ASP A 60 21.73 -5.68 -12.40
C ASP A 60 22.16 -6.68 -13.49
N GLN A 61 21.62 -6.58 -14.70
CA GLN A 61 21.99 -7.44 -15.84
C GLN A 61 23.02 -6.82 -16.78
N CYS A 62 22.83 -5.57 -17.20
CA CYS A 62 23.66 -4.92 -18.23
C CYS A 62 24.49 -3.72 -17.73
N GLY A 63 24.32 -3.30 -16.48
CA GLY A 63 25.12 -2.23 -15.86
C GLY A 63 24.76 -0.80 -16.29
N ILE A 64 23.76 -0.58 -17.15
CA ILE A 64 23.34 0.75 -17.59
C ILE A 64 22.77 1.55 -16.41
N SER A 65 23.12 2.84 -16.30
CA SER A 65 22.57 3.76 -15.30
C SER A 65 21.08 4.00 -15.52
N LEU A 66 20.30 3.91 -14.46
CA LEU A 66 18.86 4.11 -14.41
C LEU A 66 18.43 4.79 -13.10
N GLU A 67 17.27 5.44 -13.13
CA GLU A 67 16.67 6.05 -11.93
C GLU A 67 15.47 5.23 -11.48
N THR A 68 15.47 4.82 -10.20
CA THR A 68 14.36 4.04 -9.64
C THR A 68 13.99 4.51 -8.24
N THR A 69 12.78 4.16 -7.81
CA THR A 69 12.33 4.39 -6.43
C THR A 69 12.96 3.44 -5.41
N TYR A 70 13.69 2.43 -5.88
CA TYR A 70 14.38 1.45 -5.03
C TYR A 70 15.77 1.97 -4.65
N ALA A 71 16.01 2.11 -3.34
CA ALA A 71 17.30 2.52 -2.79
C ALA A 71 18.39 1.49 -3.10
N LYS A 72 19.69 1.88 -3.10
CA LYS A 72 20.84 1.04 -3.49
C LYS A 72 21.03 -0.24 -2.67
N ASP A 73 20.56 -0.22 -1.44
CA ASP A 73 20.56 -1.30 -0.45
C ASP A 73 19.33 -2.22 -0.54
N SER A 74 18.37 -1.90 -1.42
CA SER A 74 17.18 -2.71 -1.62
C SER A 74 17.53 -4.13 -2.11
N PRO A 75 16.86 -5.19 -1.59
CA PRO A 75 17.15 -6.58 -1.95
C PRO A 75 16.55 -7.02 -3.29
N TYR A 76 15.87 -6.13 -4.00
CA TYR A 76 15.21 -6.44 -5.28
C TYR A 76 16.19 -6.33 -6.45
N ILE A 77 16.04 -7.23 -7.43
CA ILE A 77 16.74 -7.16 -8.72
C ILE A 77 16.04 -6.14 -9.60
N ILE A 78 16.80 -5.17 -10.10
CA ILE A 78 16.32 -4.05 -10.90
C ILE A 78 16.91 -4.14 -12.31
N TYR A 79 16.02 -4.32 -13.28
CA TYR A 79 16.36 -4.32 -14.69
C TYR A 79 16.02 -3.00 -15.36
N CYS A 80 16.80 -2.63 -16.36
CA CYS A 80 16.38 -1.62 -17.32
C CYS A 80 15.25 -2.18 -18.20
N GLU A 81 14.54 -1.29 -18.87
CA GLU A 81 13.39 -1.64 -19.71
C GLU A 81 13.71 -2.76 -20.71
N LYS A 82 14.85 -2.69 -21.40
CA LYS A 82 15.28 -3.71 -22.37
C LYS A 82 15.49 -5.08 -21.73
N CYS A 83 16.30 -5.12 -20.66
CA CYS A 83 16.57 -6.36 -19.93
C CYS A 83 15.31 -6.97 -19.30
N TYR A 84 14.38 -6.13 -18.85
CA TYR A 84 13.09 -6.60 -18.36
C TYR A 84 12.29 -7.28 -19.47
N PHE A 85 12.17 -6.67 -20.66
CA PHE A 85 11.49 -7.28 -21.79
C PHE A 85 12.14 -8.59 -22.25
N ASP A 86 13.47 -8.67 -22.23
CA ASP A 86 14.21 -9.89 -22.57
C ASP A 86 14.00 -11.01 -21.53
N SER A 87 13.67 -10.67 -20.28
CA SER A 87 13.43 -11.66 -19.20
C SER A 87 12.01 -12.23 -19.17
N VAL A 88 11.06 -11.54 -19.80
CA VAL A 88 9.62 -11.90 -19.79
C VAL A 88 9.23 -12.66 -21.06
N ASN A 89 10.00 -12.52 -22.14
CA ASN A 89 9.82 -13.26 -23.39
C ASN A 89 10.70 -14.51 -23.44
#